data_AF-A0A954YZ60-F1
#
_entry.id   AF-A0A954YZ60-F1
#
_cell.length_a   1.000
_cell.length_b   1.000
_cell.length_c   1.000
_cell.angle_alpha   90.00
_cell.angle_beta   90.00
_cell.angle_gamma   90.00
#
_symmetry.space_group_name_H-M   'P 1'
#
loop_
_entity.id
_entity.type
_entity.pdbx_description
1 polymer ?
#
loop_
_entity_poly.entity_id
_entity_poly.type
_entity_poly.pdbx_seq_one_letter_code
_entity_poly.pdbx_strand_id
1 'polypeptide(L)'
;MMKIEVFRNVFEKNDQAAEQNRAQFDRLDVTCVNLLGGAGAGKTATLEAVVPQMSKRIRVGVLEGDLATTRDAERIAALNVPVVQLLTDGGCHLNATLVQYGIASLA
;
A
#
# COMPACT_ATOMS: atom_id res chain seq x y z
N MET A 1 -28.73 -15.53 -27.57
CA MET A 1 -27.27 -15.31 -27.50
C MET A 1 -26.79 -15.97 -26.22
N MET A 2 -25.87 -16.93 -26.34
CA MET A 2 -25.42 -17.79 -25.22
C MET A 2 -24.40 -17.03 -24.36
N LYS A 3 -24.65 -16.91 -23.05
CA LYS A 3 -23.64 -16.38 -22.11
C LYS A 3 -22.59 -17.46 -21.87
N ILE A 4 -21.33 -17.10 -22.08
CA ILE A 4 -20.18 -17.93 -21.72
C ILE A 4 -19.91 -17.69 -20.23
N GLU A 5 -19.98 -18.75 -19.42
CA GLU A 5 -19.59 -18.69 -18.02
C GLU A 5 -18.06 -18.79 -17.91
N VAL A 6 -17.43 -17.70 -17.48
CA VAL A 6 -16.00 -17.66 -17.20
C VAL A 6 -15.78 -18.01 -15.72
N PHE A 7 -15.46 -19.27 -15.44
CA PHE A 7 -14.92 -19.69 -14.14
C PHE A 7 -13.41 -19.46 -14.12
N ARG A 8 -12.99 -18.22 -13.87
CA ARG A 8 -11.59 -17.91 -13.59
C ARG A 8 -11.53 -17.21 -12.25
N ASN A 9 -10.76 -17.75 -11.31
CA ASN A 9 -10.50 -17.03 -10.07
C ASN A 9 -9.66 -15.79 -10.39
N VAL A 10 -10.33 -14.65 -10.54
CA VAL A 10 -9.70 -13.37 -10.87
C VAL A 10 -8.71 -12.92 -9.80
N PHE A 11 -8.77 -13.49 -8.60
CA PHE A 11 -7.90 -13.16 -7.47
C PHE A 11 -6.66 -14.04 -7.35
N GLU A 12 -6.58 -15.18 -8.06
CA GLU A 12 -5.50 -16.15 -7.88
C GLU A 12 -4.10 -15.51 -8.07
N LYS A 13 -3.94 -14.66 -9.09
CA LYS A 13 -2.68 -13.94 -9.32
C LYS A 13 -2.36 -12.96 -8.20
N ASN A 14 -3.38 -12.28 -7.66
CA ASN A 14 -3.20 -11.34 -6.56
C ASN A 14 -2.83 -12.09 -5.28
N ASP A 15 -3.43 -13.25 -5.02
CA ASP A 15 -3.15 -14.07 -3.85
C ASP A 15 -1.71 -14.59 -3.88
N GLN A 16 -1.25 -15.08 -5.04
CA GLN A 16 0.15 -15.48 -5.26
C GLN A 16 1.12 -14.31 -4.99
N ALA A 17 0.84 -13.11 -5.51
CA ALA A 17 1.65 -11.93 -5.24
C ALA A 17 1.61 -11.52 -3.75
N ALA A 18 0.46 -11.66 -3.09
CA ALA A 18 0.32 -11.35 -1.67
C ALA A 18 1.13 -12.32 -0.79
N GLU A 19 1.18 -13.60 -1.15
CA GLU A 19 2.04 -14.61 -0.49
C GLU A 19 3.52 -14.27 -0.63
N GLN A 20 3.95 -13.87 -1.84
CA GLN A 20 5.33 -13.43 -2.07
C GLN A 20 5.68 -12.21 -1.24
N ASN A 21 4.78 -11.22 -1.15
CA ASN A 21 4.99 -10.03 -0.31
C ASN A 21 5.13 -10.40 1.16
N ARG A 22 4.26 -11.29 1.68
CA ARG A 22 4.36 -11.78 3.07
C ARG A 22 5.70 -12.46 3.34
N ALA A 23 6.11 -13.37 2.46
CA ALA A 23 7.41 -14.05 2.59
C ALA A 23 8.59 -13.07 2.52
N GLN A 24 8.47 -11.99 1.75
CA GLN A 24 9.47 -10.93 1.71
C GLN A 24 9.49 -10.09 2.98
N PHE A 25 8.34 -9.72 3.52
CA PHE A 25 8.23 -9.01 4.81
C PHE A 25 8.82 -9.83 5.95
N ASP A 26 8.49 -11.12 6.03
CA ASP A 26 9.03 -12.03 7.05
C ASP A 26 10.56 -12.15 6.93
N ARG A 27 11.09 -12.25 5.70
CA ARG A 27 12.54 -12.32 5.45
C ARG A 27 13.27 -11.04 5.87
N LEU A 28 12.62 -9.89 5.74
CA LEU A 28 13.18 -8.58 6.06
C LEU A 28 12.89 -8.13 7.51
N ASP A 29 12.19 -8.95 8.29
CA ASP A 29 11.70 -8.62 9.64
C ASP A 29 10.88 -7.31 9.67
N VAL A 30 9.99 -7.17 8.68
CA VAL A 30 9.12 -6.00 8.52
C VAL A 30 7.67 -6.36 8.87
N THR A 31 7.08 -5.63 9.82
CA THR A 31 5.63 -5.69 10.03
C THR A 31 4.94 -4.72 9.06
N CYS A 32 4.16 -5.25 8.12
CA CYS A 32 3.34 -4.46 7.21
C CYS A 32 1.92 -4.26 7.77
N VAL A 33 1.44 -3.01 7.76
CA VAL A 33 0.08 -2.66 8.19
C VAL A 33 -0.68 -2.08 7.02
N ASN A 34 -1.80 -2.72 6.65
CA ASN A 34 -2.71 -2.21 5.63
C ASN A 34 -3.81 -1.35 6.28
N LEU A 35 -3.77 -0.03 6.08
CA LEU A 35 -4.75 0.89 6.65
C LEU A 35 -5.89 1.16 5.66
N LEU A 36 -7.03 0.49 5.87
CA LEU A 36 -8.22 0.63 5.04
C LEU A 36 -9.22 1.61 5.65
N GLY A 37 -9.98 2.30 4.78
CA GLY A 37 -11.04 3.21 5.21
C GLY A 37 -11.61 4.01 4.04
N GLY A 38 -12.85 4.49 4.18
CA GLY A 38 -13.50 5.31 3.16
C GLY A 38 -12.78 6.64 2.89
N ALA A 39 -13.22 7.33 1.84
CA ALA A 39 -12.80 8.71 1.58
C ALA A 39 -13.12 9.59 2.80
N GLY A 40 -12.15 10.38 3.26
CA GLY A 40 -12.34 11.25 4.43
C GLY A 40 -12.35 10.55 5.80
N ALA A 41 -12.13 9.23 5.88
CA ALA A 41 -12.09 8.49 7.15
C ALA A 41 -10.90 8.84 8.09
N GLY A 42 -10.05 9.81 7.70
CA GLY A 42 -8.94 10.26 8.54
C GLY A 42 -7.67 9.40 8.47
N LYS A 43 -7.50 8.56 7.44
CA LYS A 43 -6.30 7.72 7.26
C LYS A 43 -5.01 8.55 7.31
N THR A 44 -4.91 9.57 6.47
CA THR A 44 -3.73 10.45 6.35
C THR A 44 -3.50 11.22 7.66
N ALA A 45 -4.55 11.75 8.28
CA ALA A 45 -4.46 12.42 9.58
C ALA A 45 -3.97 11.48 10.70
N THR A 46 -4.39 10.21 10.66
CA THR A 46 -3.91 9.19 11.61
C THR A 46 -2.42 8.93 11.42
N LEU A 47 -1.96 8.80 10.18
CA LEU A 47 -0.54 8.62 9.88
C LEU A 47 0.29 9.85 10.31
N GLU A 48 -0.19 11.07 10.04
CA GLU A 48 0.45 12.32 10.49
C GLU A 48 0.63 12.38 12.01
N ALA A 49 -0.32 11.87 12.78
CA ALA A 49 -0.23 11.84 14.24
C ALA A 49 0.70 10.72 14.78
N VAL A 50 0.69 9.56 14.13
CA VAL A 50 1.31 8.33 14.65
C VAL A 50 2.76 8.16 14.17
N VAL A 51 3.03 8.42 12.89
CA VAL A 51 4.34 8.19 12.26
C VAL A 51 5.48 8.96 12.97
N PRO A 52 5.34 10.25 13.35
CA PRO A 52 6.41 10.97 14.02
C PRO A 52 6.77 10.42 15.41
N GLN A 53 5.84 9.73 16.07
CA GLN A 53 6.11 9.10 17.36
C GLN A 53 6.74 7.71 17.17
N MET A 54 6.28 6.96 16.17
CA MET A 54 6.83 5.63 15.84
C MET A 54 8.24 5.72 15.28
N SER A 55 8.53 6.68 14.41
CA SER A 55 9.83 6.85 13.76
C SER A 55 10.98 7.14 14.74
N LYS A 56 10.68 7.55 15.97
CA LYS A 56 11.65 7.71 17.06
C LYS A 56 12.16 6.39 17.63
N ARG A 57 11.43 5.28 17.40
CA ARG A 57 11.70 3.97 18.02
C ARG A 57 11.99 2.89 16.99
N ILE A 58 11.39 2.98 15.80
CA ILE A 58 11.54 2.01 14.73
C ILE A 58 11.64 2.72 13.38
N ARG A 59 12.21 2.04 12.38
CA ARG A 59 12.18 2.52 11.00
C ARG A 59 10.76 2.38 10.45
N VAL A 60 10.27 3.43 9.78
CA VAL A 60 8.93 3.47 9.20
C VAL A 60 9.05 3.93 7.75
N GLY A 61 8.39 3.22 6.84
CA GLY A 61 8.16 3.65 5.47
C GLY A 61 6.66 3.60 5.16
N VAL A 62 6.20 4.42 4.22
CA VAL A 62 4.78 4.50 3.85
C VAL A 62 4.62 4.25 2.35
N LEU A 63 3.73 3.33 2.01
CA LEU A 63 3.21 3.17 0.66
C LEU A 63 1.85 3.89 0.60
N GLU A 64 1.77 4.94 -0.19
CA GLU A 64 0.54 5.72 -0.38
C GLU A 64 -0.16 5.24 -1.65
N GLY A 65 -1.45 4.91 -1.56
CA GLY A 65 -2.24 4.49 -2.71
C GLY A 65 -3.35 5.49 -3.00
N ASP A 66 -3.19 6.28 -4.05
CA ASP A 66 -4.18 7.25 -4.53
C ASP A 66 -4.43 7.07 -6.03
N LEU A 67 -5.61 7.51 -6.45
CA LEU A 67 -6.12 7.36 -7.81
C LEU A 67 -5.33 8.21 -8.81
N ALA A 68 -4.97 9.45 -8.43
CA ALA A 68 -4.38 10.41 -9.36
C ALA A 68 -3.60 11.57 -8.72
N THR A 69 -3.61 11.74 -7.39
CA THR A 69 -2.95 12.89 -6.75
C THR A 69 -1.78 12.45 -5.89
N THR A 70 -0.80 13.34 -5.71
CA THR A 70 0.35 13.13 -4.81
C THR A 70 0.15 13.79 -3.46
N ARG A 71 -1.05 14.36 -3.20
CA ARG A 71 -1.27 15.24 -2.06
C ARG A 71 -1.05 14.54 -0.73
N ASP A 72 -1.52 13.32 -0.58
CA ASP A 72 -1.35 12.57 0.66
C ASP A 72 0.10 12.08 0.81
N ALA A 73 0.78 11.67 -0.26
CA ALA A 73 2.20 11.34 -0.18
C ALA A 73 3.07 12.55 0.18
N GLU A 74 2.80 13.74 -0.36
CA GLU A 74 3.52 14.98 0.00
C GLU A 74 3.37 15.32 1.48
N ARG A 75 2.16 15.17 2.02
CA ARG A 75 1.88 15.38 3.45
C ARG A 75 2.65 14.42 4.33
N ILE A 76 2.72 13.14 3.96
CA ILE A 76 3.49 12.15 4.71
C ILE A 76 5.00 12.34 4.52
N ALA A 77 5.46 12.73 3.33
CA ALA A 77 6.88 12.98 3.07
C ALA A 77 7.42 14.14 3.93
N ALA A 78 6.59 15.14 4.24
CA ALA A 78 6.93 16.22 5.17
C ALA A 78 7.24 15.73 6.61
N LEU A 79 6.90 14.48 6.95
CA LEU A 79 7.23 13.84 8.23
C LEU A 79 8.66 13.27 8.25
N ASN A 80 9.44 13.42 7.17
CA ASN A 80 10.82 12.94 7.00
C ASN A 80 10.95 11.42 7.13
N VAL A 81 9.98 10.68 6.57
CA VAL A 81 10.06 9.22 6.40
C VAL A 81 10.05 8.87 4.91
N PRO A 82 10.61 7.72 4.50
CA PRO A 82 10.47 7.23 3.13
C PRO A 82 8.99 7.05 2.75
N VAL A 83 8.59 7.63 1.63
CA VAL A 83 7.23 7.50 1.07
C VAL A 83 7.31 7.13 -0.40
N VAL A 84 6.53 6.15 -0.81
CA VAL A 84 6.35 5.78 -2.22
C VAL A 84 4.88 5.94 -2.59
N GLN A 85 4.62 6.75 -3.61
CA GLN A 85 3.30 6.88 -4.23
C GLN A 85 3.05 5.69 -5.16
N LEU A 86 1.90 5.03 -4.98
CA LEU A 86 1.39 3.96 -5.82
C LEU A 86 0.14 4.48 -6.53
N LEU A 87 0.26 4.79 -7.82
CA LEU A 87 -0.87 5.17 -8.64
C LEU A 87 -1.64 3.92 -9.06
N THR A 88 -2.94 3.89 -8.81
CA THR A 88 -3.79 2.74 -9.13
C THR A 88 -4.31 2.74 -10.58
N ASP A 89 -3.98 3.76 -11.37
CA ASP A 89 -4.36 3.92 -12.80
C ASP A 89 -5.84 3.60 -13.08
N GLY A 90 -6.73 4.24 -12.32
CA GLY A 90 -8.18 4.01 -12.43
C GLY A 90 -8.73 2.89 -11.54
N GLY A 91 -7.87 2.11 -10.88
CA GLY A 91 -8.28 1.11 -9.89
C GLY A 91 -8.79 1.73 -8.59
N CYS A 92 -9.88 1.19 -8.02
CA CYS A 92 -10.42 1.66 -6.73
C CYS A 92 -9.75 1.04 -5.49
N HIS A 93 -8.76 0.16 -5.69
CA HIS A 93 -8.05 -0.54 -4.63
C HIS A 93 -6.59 -0.82 -5.01
N LEU A 94 -5.73 -0.96 -4.01
CA LEU A 94 -4.38 -1.48 -4.17
C LEU A 94 -4.42 -3.00 -4.38
N ASN A 95 -3.58 -3.49 -5.27
CA ASN A 95 -3.34 -4.93 -5.45
C ASN A 95 -1.92 -5.30 -4.95
N ALA A 96 -1.69 -6.59 -4.73
CA ALA A 96 -0.44 -7.07 -4.16
C ALA A 96 0.78 -6.81 -5.07
N THR A 97 0.59 -6.81 -6.40
CA THR A 97 1.67 -6.51 -7.35
C THR A 97 2.14 -5.06 -7.24
N LEU A 98 1.23 -4.10 -7.09
CA LEU A 98 1.59 -2.69 -6.83
C LEU A 98 2.37 -2.54 -5.52
N VAL A 99 1.93 -3.24 -4.47
CA VAL A 99 2.66 -3.26 -3.20
C VAL A 99 4.07 -3.84 -3.37
N GLN A 100 4.23 -4.90 -4.15
CA GLN A 100 5.54 -5.51 -4.45
C GLN A 100 6.51 -4.50 -5.08
N TYR A 101 6.04 -3.72 -6.05
CA TYR A 101 6.84 -2.64 -6.67
C TYR A 101 7.15 -1.51 -5.70
N GLY A 102 6.19 -1.15 -4.84
CA GLY A 102 6.38 -0.14 -3.80
C GLY A 102 7.47 -0.51 -2.81
N ILE A 103 7.47 -1.76 -2.33
CA ILE A 103 8.49 -2.26 -1.39
C ILE A 103 9.89 -2.15 -2.01
N ALA A 104 10.05 -2.56 -3.28
CA ALA A 104 11.34 -2.50 -3.96
C ALA A 104 11.86 -1.06 -4.16
N SER A 105 10.97 -0.07 -4.05
CA SER A 105 11.27 1.36 -4.22
C SER A 105 11.50 2.09 -2.89
N LEU A 106 11.20 1.46 -1.74
CA LEU A 106 11.57 1.95 -0.42
C LEU A 106 13.04 1.56 -0.16
N ALA A 107 13.95 2.49 -0.43
CA ALA A 107 15.39 2.36 -0.16
C ALA A 107 15.75 2.67 1.30
#